data_AF-A0A7W3LKK5-F1
#
_entry.id   AF-A0A7W3LKK5-F1
#
_cell.length_a   1.000
_cell.length_b   1.000
_cell.length_c   1.000
_cell.angle_alpha   90.00
_cell.angle_beta   90.00
_cell.angle_gamma   90.00
#
_symmetry.space_group_name_H-M   'P 1'
#
loop_
_entity.id
_entity.type
_entity.pdbx_description
1 polymer ?
#
loop_
_entity_poly.entity_id
_entity_poly.type
_entity_poly.pdbx_seq_one_letter_code
_entity_poly.pdbx_strand_id
1 'polypeptide(L)' 'MTVTTGRAGGARPKLWASSDEGRTWKAVPVTRGGGAWVGTLTNPKAGFVSLRAAVAGVVDQTVIRAYAVHR' A
#
# COMPACT_ATOMS: atom_id res chain seq x y z
N MET A 1 -3.98 -9.01 2.38
CA MET A 1 -4.28 -8.43 1.05
C MET A 1 -2.95 -8.19 0.33
N THR A 2 -2.92 -8.43 -0.98
CA THR A 2 -1.74 -8.19 -1.83
C THR A 2 -1.95 -6.89 -2.61
N VAL A 3 -1.02 -5.95 -2.51
CA VAL A 3 -1.04 -4.70 -3.31
C VAL A 3 -0.04 -4.84 -4.45
N THR A 4 -0.52 -4.73 -5.69
CA THR A 4 0.31 -4.79 -6.91
C THR A 4 0.35 -3.43 -7.56
N THR A 5 1.53 -2.87 -7.83
CA THR A 5 1.66 -1.67 -8.68
C THR A 5 2.07 -2.05 -10.09
N GLY A 6 1.25 -1.64 -11.06
CA GLY A 6 1.41 -1.91 -12.49
C GLY A 6 2.15 -0.79 -13.21
N ARG A 7 3.48 -0.80 -13.09
CA ARG A 7 4.47 -0.24 -14.05
C ARG A 7 5.83 -0.37 -13.37
N ALA A 8 6.54 -1.47 -13.64
CA ALA A 8 7.92 -1.61 -13.20
C ALA A 8 8.83 -0.74 -14.08
N GLY A 9 8.82 0.57 -13.84
CA GLY A 9 10.06 1.34 -14.01
C GLY A 9 11.10 0.83 -13.02
N GLY A 10 12.40 1.08 -13.27
CA GLY A 10 13.49 0.62 -12.38
C GLY A 10 13.36 1.09 -10.92
N ALA A 11 12.56 2.11 -10.65
CA ALA A 11 12.36 2.66 -9.31
C ALA A 11 11.51 1.75 -8.41
N ARG A 12 12.04 1.46 -7.22
CA ARG A 12 11.34 0.71 -6.17
C ARG A 12 10.29 1.61 -5.49
N PRO A 13 9.01 1.22 -5.45
CA PRO A 13 7.99 1.97 -4.73
C PRO A 13 8.20 1.84 -3.22
N LYS A 14 7.76 2.86 -2.50
CA LYS A 14 7.52 2.81 -1.07
C LYS A 14 6.02 2.70 -0.84
N LEU A 15 5.61 1.76 0.01
CA LEU A 15 4.21 1.51 0.33
C LEU A 15 3.97 1.70 1.83
N TRP A 16 2.80 2.21 2.19
CA TRP A 16 2.34 2.32 3.56
C TRP A 16 0.85 1.98 3.68
N ALA A 17 0.47 1.55 4.87
CA ALA A 17 -0.91 1.30 5.24
C ALA A 17 -1.26 1.98 6.57
N SER A 18 -2.52 2.39 6.69
CA SER A 18 -3.09 2.99 7.89
C SER A 18 -4.41 2.30 8.23
N SER A 19 -4.64 2.06 9.51
CA SER A 19 -5.91 1.56 10.05
C SER A 19 -6.65 2.62 10.88
N ASP A 20 -6.24 3.89 10.80
CA ASP A 20 -6.73 5.00 11.60
C ASP A 20 -7.01 6.26 10.75
N GLU A 21 -7.45 6.03 9.50
CA GLU A 21 -7.85 7.07 8.54
C GLU A 21 -6.70 7.98 8.09
N GLY A 22 -5.49 7.44 8.01
CA GLY A 22 -4.31 8.17 7.57
C GLY A 22 -3.65 9.03 8.65
N ARG A 23 -4.05 8.87 9.93
CA ARG A 23 -3.40 9.55 11.05
C ARG A 23 -2.00 8.98 11.32
N THR A 24 -1.85 7.66 11.24
CA THR A 24 -0.55 6.99 11.32
C THR A 24 -0.34 6.04 10.14
N TRP A 25 0.92 5.94 9.68
CA TRP A 25 1.30 5.17 8.51
C TRP A 25 2.36 4.14 8.85
N LYS A 26 2.07 2.86 8.62
CA LYS A 26 3.02 1.75 8.78
C LYS A 26 3.60 1.38 7.44
N ALA A 27 4.93 1.30 7.36
CA ALA A 27 5.62 0.88 6.14
C ALA A 27 5.26 -0.57 5.79
N VAL A 28 4.96 -0.81 4.52
CA VAL A 28 4.67 -2.15 3.98
C VAL A 28 5.92 -2.64 3.24
N PRO A 29 6.50 -3.79 3.61
CA PRO A 29 7.61 -4.37 2.89
C PRO A 29 7.24 -4.64 1.43
N VAL A 30 8.11 -4.22 0.52
CA VAL A 30 7.91 -4.40 -0.92
C VAL A 30 8.91 -5.41 -1.47
N THR A 31 8.40 -6.44 -2.13
CA THR A 31 9.19 -7.43 -2.88
C THR A 31 8.90 -7.32 -4.37
N ARG A 32 9.80 -7.83 -5.21
CA ARG A 32 9.59 -7.88 -6.66
C ARG A 32 9.10 -9.29 -7.02
N GLY A 33 8.02 -9.38 -7.78
CA GLY A 33 7.44 -10.66 -8.21
C GLY A 33 6.73 -10.51 -9.57
N GLY A 34 7.06 -11.39 -10.53
CA GLY A 34 6.36 -11.45 -11.82
C GLY A 34 6.35 -10.15 -12.63
N GLY A 35 7.41 -9.34 -12.56
CA GLY A 35 7.49 -8.05 -13.26
C GLY A 35 6.75 -6.90 -12.55
N ALA A 36 6.20 -7.13 -11.36
CA ALA A 36 5.54 -6.12 -10.55
C ALA A 36 6.19 -5.99 -9.16
N TRP A 37 5.84 -4.92 -8.46
CA TRP A 37 6.14 -4.76 -7.04
C TRP A 37 4.93 -5.17 -6.21
N VAL A 38 5.19 -5.95 -5.18
CA VAL A 38 4.18 -6.57 -4.32
C VAL A 38 4.41 -6.15 -2.87
N GLY A 39 3.34 -5.71 -2.21
CA GLY A 39 3.32 -5.48 -0.76
C GLY A 39 2.31 -6.38 -0.05
N THR A 40 2.73 -6.95 1.09
CA THR A 40 1.87 -7.77 1.96
C THR A 40 1.64 -7.05 3.27
N LEU A 41 0.38 -6.91 3.67
CA LEU A 41 -0.01 -6.28 4.93
C LEU A 41 -1.04 -7.12 5.69
N THR A 42 -1.00 -7.00 7.02
CA THR A 42 -1.98 -7.61 7.94
C THR A 42 -3.14 -6.65 8.17
N ASN A 43 -4.36 -7.14 7.92
CA ASN A 43 -5.57 -6.34 8.12
C ASN A 43 -5.90 -6.16 9.61
N PRO A 44 -6.53 -5.04 9.99
CA PRO A 44 -7.19 -4.92 11.29
C PRO A 44 -8.36 -5.92 11.39
N LYS A 45 -8.84 -6.17 12.61
CA LYS A 45 -9.99 -7.08 12.84
C LYS A 45 -11.28 -6.60 12.17
N ALA A 46 -11.47 -5.28 12.11
CA ALA A 46 -12.59 -4.62 11.44
C ALA A 46 -12.23 -3.16 11.16
N GLY A 47 -13.02 -2.47 10.34
CA GLY A 47 -12.89 -1.04 10.06
C GLY A 47 -12.46 -0.76 8.62
N PHE A 48 -11.65 0.27 8.42
CA PHE A 48 -11.13 0.62 7.09
C PHE A 48 -9.62 0.63 7.07
N VAL A 49 -9.05 0.30 5.91
CA VAL A 49 -7.63 0.45 5.64
C VAL A 49 -7.44 1.52 4.58
N SER A 50 -6.50 2.43 4.83
CA SER A 50 -6.05 3.44 3.88
C SER A 50 -4.67 3.05 3.36
N LEU A 51 -4.39 3.39 2.10
CA LEU A 51 -3.15 3.01 1.42
C LEU A 51 -2.41 4.25 0.92
N ARG A 52 -1.08 4.24 1.01
CA ARG A 52 -0.21 5.24 0.41
C ARG A 52 0.88 4.55 -0.41
N ALA A 53 1.16 5.09 -1.58
CA ALA A 53 2.21 4.61 -2.47
C ALA A 53 3.01 5.78 -3.03
N ALA A 54 4.34 5.68 -3.02
CA ALA A 54 5.22 6.67 -3.61
C ALA A 54 6.30 6.01 -4.48
N VAL A 55 6.53 6.58 -5.67
CA VAL A 55 7.66 6.27 -6.54
C VAL A 55 8.31 7.60 -6.90
N ALA A 56 9.60 7.74 -6.59
CA ALA A 56 10.33 9.00 -6.77
C ALA A 56 10.24 9.49 -8.23
N GLY A 57 9.82 10.74 -8.41
CA GLY A 57 9.68 11.37 -9.73
C GLY A 57 8.51 10.85 -10.59
N VAL A 58 7.66 9.96 -10.06
CA VAL A 58 6.56 9.34 -10.82
C VAL A 58 5.21 9.53 -10.14
N VAL A 59 5.09 9.19 -8.85
CA VAL A 59 3.81 9.25 -8.13
C VAL A 59 4.01 9.42 -6.63
N ASP A 60 3.13 10.20 -5.99
CA ASP A 60 2.83 10.10 -4.56
C ASP A 60 1.30 10.10 -4.44
N GLN A 61 0.72 8.96 -4.06
CA GLN A 61 -0.71 8.75 -4.02
C GLN A 61 -1.14 8.26 -2.65
N THR A 62 -2.22 8.84 -2.15
CA THR A 62 -2.89 8.43 -0.92
C THR A 62 -4.36 8.14 -1.22
N VAL A 63 -4.86 7.01 -0.71
CA VAL A 63 -6.26 6.61 -0.80
C VAL A 63 -6.76 6.34 0.61
N ILE A 64 -7.63 7.22 1.11
CA ILE A 64 -8.27 7.08 2.42
C ILE A 64 -9.45 6.13 2.32
N ARG A 65 -9.59 5.23 3.30
CA ARG A 65 -10.59 4.15 3.32
C ARG A 65 -10.61 3.36 2.01
N ALA A 66 -9.43 3.00 1.52
CA ALA A 66 -9.23 2.22 0.30
C ALA A 66 -10.06 0.92 0.27
N TYR A 67 -10.24 0.28 1.42
CA TYR A 67 -11.19 -0.82 1.58
C TYR A 67 -11.69 -0.95 3.02
N ALA A 68 -12.84 -1.61 3.16
CA ALA A 68 -13.40 -2.01 4.44
C ALA A 68 -12.97 -3.45 4.80
N VAL A 69 -12.80 -3.70 6.09
CA VAL A 69 -12.63 -5.04 6.67
C VAL A 69 -13.82 -5.29 7.57
N HIS A 70 -14.53 -6.38 7.26
CA HIS A 70 -15.65 -6.89 8.04
C HIS A 70 -15.22 -8.20 8.70
N ARG A 71 -15.80 -8.46 9.88
CA ARG A 71 -15.61 -9.70 10.63
C ARG A 71 -16.21 -10.89 9.88
#